data_AF-A0A533VD99-F1
#
_entry.id   AF-A0A533VD99-F1
#
_cell.length_a   1.000
_cell.length_b   1.000
_cell.length_c   1.000
_cell.angle_alpha   90.00
_cell.angle_beta   90.00
_cell.angle_gamma   90.00
#
_symmetry.space_group_name_H-M   'P 1'
#
loop_
_entity.id
_entity.type
_entity.pdbx_description
1 polymer ?
#
loop_
_entity_poly.entity_id
_entity_poly.type
_entity_poly.pdbx_seq_one_letter_code
_entity_poly.pdbx_strand_id
1 'polypeptide(L)'
;MMEDQDQNQDLREKKLRGSGGFVIAHITDEEQKKGNLGGPELFLAGIGRLPSDRFVKYHCNKCDKDYDGAPSINFENPNEDLGEGVTLYEKGEYKCNSCKSIIAQYRKFDAPEEELQQGQESNLSSLSNTSQDSDTKNINVDTSTTVTPSSSSPTENQFISIQSLVGMPAYDWDAMLIGNVQEIGLKKTSKGKMEINLKIPKKNDNQNVEIAWKNISKIGDIILLENSDSSKSNQLGKCSYCSYQNETDAVFCAECGKKIANE
;
A
#
# COMPACT_ATOMS: atom_id res chain seq x y z
N MET A 1 28.66 29.53 34.44
CA MET A 1 29.21 28.56 33.46
C MET A 1 28.10 27.57 33.18
N MET A 2 27.68 27.58 31.92
CA MET A 2 26.82 26.66 31.16
C MET A 2 25.62 25.98 31.85
N GLU A 3 24.47 26.28 31.26
CA GLU A 3 23.15 25.70 31.47
C GLU A 3 23.11 24.26 30.92
N ASP A 4 23.11 23.27 31.81
CA ASP A 4 22.61 21.94 31.50
C ASP A 4 21.07 21.97 31.62
N GLN A 5 20.40 22.46 30.58
CA GLN A 5 18.96 22.26 30.41
C GLN A 5 18.74 21.07 29.47
N ASP A 6 18.58 19.94 30.14
CA ASP A 6 18.01 18.67 29.73
C ASP A 6 16.84 18.85 28.72
N GLN A 7 17.15 18.94 27.42
CA GLN A 7 16.20 18.60 26.37
C GLN A 7 16.15 17.08 26.27
N ASN A 8 15.61 16.45 27.31
CA ASN A 8 15.15 15.07 27.23
C ASN A 8 13.88 15.05 26.37
N GLN A 9 14.04 15.34 25.08
CA GLN A 9 13.12 14.84 24.07
C GLN A 9 13.10 13.33 24.30
N ASP A 10 11.91 12.74 24.50
CA ASP A 10 11.72 11.30 24.78
C ASP A 10 12.31 10.45 23.63
N LEU A 11 13.64 10.28 23.65
CA LEU A 11 14.43 9.63 22.63
C LEU A 11 14.49 8.15 22.97
N ARG A 12 13.66 7.37 22.29
CA ARG A 12 13.52 5.94 22.55
C ARG A 12 14.41 5.17 21.62
N GLU A 13 15.18 4.24 22.17
CA GLU A 13 15.94 3.29 21.36
C GLU A 13 14.95 2.37 20.62
N LYS A 14 15.05 2.36 19.30
CA LYS A 14 14.19 1.56 18.44
C LYS A 14 15.00 0.90 17.33
N LYS A 15 14.55 -0.30 16.94
CA LYS A 15 15.07 -1.02 15.79
C LYS A 15 14.33 -0.56 14.54
N LEU A 16 15.08 0.00 13.58
CA LEU A 16 14.56 0.47 12.30
C LEU A 16 15.05 -0.46 11.19
N ARG A 17 14.11 -1.06 10.47
CA ARG A 17 14.37 -1.98 9.37
C ARG A 17 14.69 -1.22 8.08
N GLY A 18 15.61 -1.78 7.31
CA GLY A 18 15.92 -1.41 5.93
C GLY A 18 16.01 -2.65 5.06
N SER A 19 16.08 -2.46 3.74
CA SER A 19 16.15 -3.55 2.77
C SER A 19 17.42 -4.39 2.88
N GLY A 20 18.54 -3.78 3.26
CA GLY A 20 19.85 -4.44 3.38
C GLY A 20 20.31 -4.68 4.82
N GLY A 21 19.47 -4.44 5.81
CA GLY A 21 19.89 -4.50 7.21
C GLY A 21 18.90 -3.87 8.18
N PHE A 22 19.33 -3.65 9.41
CA PHE A 22 18.58 -2.85 10.36
C PHE A 22 19.53 -1.95 11.11
N VAL A 23 19.01 -0.85 11.65
CA VAL A 23 19.75 0.04 12.52
C VAL A 23 19.05 0.09 13.87
N ILE A 24 19.79 0.33 14.93
CA ILE A 24 19.25 0.67 16.24
C ILE A 24 19.63 2.12 16.49
N ALA A 25 18.62 2.96 16.69
CA ALA A 25 18.81 4.39 16.86
C ALA A 25 17.81 4.97 17.85
N HIS A 26 18.14 6.11 18.43
CA HIS A 26 17.27 6.92 19.26
C HIS A 26 16.36 7.78 18.38
N ILE A 27 15.05 7.57 18.50
CA ILE A 27 14.05 8.31 17.72
C ILE A 27 13.01 8.95 18.63
N THR A 28 12.40 10.03 18.16
CA THR A 28 11.25 10.68 18.82
C THR A 28 9.94 9.96 18.50
N ASP A 29 8.88 10.22 19.27
CA ASP A 29 7.55 9.66 18.99
C ASP A 29 7.00 10.09 17.62
N GLU A 30 7.32 11.29 17.14
CA GLU A 30 6.94 11.78 15.81
C GLU A 30 7.63 10.99 14.69
N GLU A 31 8.94 10.75 14.85
CA GLU A 31 9.71 9.91 13.92
C GLU A 31 9.22 8.46 13.97
N GLN A 32 8.91 7.94 15.17
CA GLN A 32 8.32 6.61 15.32
C GLN A 32 7.00 6.49 14.55
N LYS A 33 6.14 7.51 14.62
CA LYS A 33 4.89 7.55 13.85
C LYS A 33 5.14 7.54 12.33
N LYS A 34 6.15 8.28 11.86
CA LYS A 34 6.54 8.30 10.43
C LYS A 34 7.17 6.97 9.97
N GLY A 35 7.92 6.31 10.84
CA GLY A 35 8.53 5.00 10.57
C GLY A 35 7.56 3.83 10.60
N ASN A 36 6.37 4.00 11.19
CA ASN A 36 5.35 2.98 11.24
C ASN A 36 4.52 2.99 9.94
N LEU A 37 4.81 2.04 9.05
CA LEU A 37 4.12 1.87 7.78
C LEU A 37 2.90 0.93 7.87
N GLY A 38 2.28 0.83 9.06
CA GLY A 38 1.10 -0.01 9.29
C GLY A 38 1.42 -1.45 9.75
N GLY A 39 2.67 -1.73 10.11
CA GLY A 39 3.12 -3.03 10.62
C GLY A 39 3.73 -2.94 12.03
N PRO A 40 4.12 -4.08 12.62
CA PRO A 40 4.81 -4.08 13.92
C PRO A 40 6.26 -3.57 13.84
N GLU A 41 6.82 -3.52 12.63
CA GLU A 41 8.19 -3.06 12.39
C GLU A 41 8.23 -1.57 12.04
N LEU A 42 9.27 -0.88 12.52
CA LEU A 42 9.58 0.49 12.15
C LEU A 42 10.58 0.49 10.99
N PHE A 43 10.39 1.37 10.02
CA PHE A 43 11.24 1.46 8.83
C PHE A 43 12.03 2.76 8.80
N LEU A 44 13.33 2.66 8.53
CA LEU A 44 14.19 3.84 8.40
C LEU A 44 13.78 4.71 7.19
N ALA A 45 13.19 4.09 6.16
CA ALA A 45 12.68 4.77 4.97
C ALA A 45 11.60 5.81 5.29
N GLY A 46 10.69 5.51 6.24
CA GLY A 46 9.62 6.43 6.64
C GLY A 46 10.11 7.55 7.56
N ILE A 47 11.14 7.29 8.38
CA ILE A 47 11.74 8.29 9.26
C ILE A 47 12.59 9.30 8.49
N GLY A 48 13.37 8.82 7.52
CA GLY A 48 14.25 9.67 6.71
C GLY A 48 15.67 9.79 7.27
N ARG A 49 16.22 11.00 7.18
CA ARG A 49 17.57 11.32 7.63
C ARG A 49 17.63 11.44 9.15
N LEU A 50 18.45 10.61 9.78
CA LEU A 50 18.81 10.71 11.19
C LEU A 50 20.25 11.19 11.32
N PRO A 51 20.56 11.98 12.36
CA PRO A 51 21.92 12.43 12.64
C PRO A 51 22.72 11.27 13.27
N SER A 52 24.03 11.25 12.98
CA SER A 52 24.89 10.09 13.25
C SER A 52 25.06 9.76 14.73
N ASP A 53 24.91 10.74 15.61
CA ASP A 53 24.96 10.66 17.07
C ASP A 53 23.81 9.84 17.67
N ARG A 54 22.68 9.74 16.96
CA ARG A 54 21.52 8.97 17.41
C ARG A 54 21.61 7.47 17.10
N PHE A 55 22.58 7.04 16.30
CA PHE A 55 22.75 5.61 15.98
C PHE A 55 23.59 4.90 17.03
N VAL A 56 23.05 3.81 17.58
CA VAL A 56 23.72 2.95 18.55
C VAL A 56 24.52 1.87 17.81
N LYS A 57 23.87 1.17 16.89
CA LYS A 57 24.48 0.09 16.09
C LYS A 57 23.71 -0.14 14.80
N TYR A 58 24.33 -0.82 13.85
CA TYR A 58 23.67 -1.30 12.64
C TYR A 58 24.09 -2.72 12.27
N HIS A 59 23.16 -3.46 11.69
CA HIS A 59 23.38 -4.78 11.12
C HIS A 59 23.36 -4.70 9.59
N CYS A 60 24.32 -5.34 8.95
CA CYS A 60 24.35 -5.48 7.49
C CYS A 60 24.06 -6.92 7.06
N ASN A 61 22.97 -7.14 6.33
CA ASN A 61 22.60 -8.48 5.84
C ASN A 61 23.67 -9.08 4.92
N LYS A 62 24.42 -8.26 4.17
CA LYS A 62 25.46 -8.75 3.25
C LYS A 62 26.73 -9.20 3.97
N CYS A 63 27.06 -8.53 5.07
CA CYS A 63 28.18 -8.95 5.93
C CYS A 63 27.77 -10.00 6.96
N ASP A 64 26.47 -10.12 7.22
CA ASP A 64 25.87 -10.87 8.32
C ASP A 64 26.55 -10.52 9.66
N LYS A 65 26.73 -9.21 9.89
CA LYS A 65 27.48 -8.67 11.04
C LYS A 65 26.84 -7.41 11.57
N ASP A 66 26.93 -7.28 12.89
CA ASP A 66 26.63 -6.05 13.63
C ASP A 66 27.87 -5.16 13.71
N TYR A 67 27.64 -3.86 13.64
CA TYR A 67 28.64 -2.81 13.71
C TYR A 67 28.15 -1.73 14.65
N ASP A 68 29.05 -1.20 15.47
CA ASP A 68 28.72 -0.12 16.40
C ASP A 68 28.74 1.25 15.69
N GLY A 69 27.84 2.14 16.11
CA GLY A 69 27.69 3.49 15.59
C GLY A 69 26.84 3.60 14.32
N ALA A 70 27.05 4.68 13.56
CA ALA A 70 26.25 5.01 12.38
C ALA A 70 26.80 4.40 11.07
N PRO A 71 25.92 3.95 10.15
CA PRO A 71 26.31 3.66 8.78
C PRO A 71 26.65 4.95 8.01
N SER A 72 27.46 4.86 6.96
CA SER A 72 27.79 5.98 6.08
C SER A 72 26.57 6.44 5.30
N ILE A 73 26.22 7.73 5.34
CA ILE A 73 25.09 8.28 4.60
C ILE A 73 25.56 9.02 3.35
N ASN A 74 24.90 8.79 2.21
CA ASN A 74 25.02 9.60 1.00
C ASN A 74 23.64 10.14 0.64
N PHE A 75 23.47 11.46 0.54
CA PHE A 75 22.19 12.08 0.21
C PHE A 75 22.35 13.12 -0.89
N GLU A 76 21.28 13.29 -1.66
CA GLU A 76 21.16 14.24 -2.77
C GLU A 76 19.82 14.97 -2.64
N ASN A 77 19.78 16.22 -3.07
CA ASN A 77 18.57 17.06 -3.08
C ASN A 77 18.10 17.29 -4.52
N PRO A 78 17.35 16.34 -5.12
CA PRO A 78 16.99 16.41 -6.53
C PRO A 78 16.02 17.55 -6.85
N ASN A 79 15.15 17.96 -5.92
CA ASN A 79 14.08 18.94 -6.16
C ASN A 79 13.27 18.60 -7.42
N GLU A 80 12.94 17.32 -7.57
CA GLU A 80 12.24 16.80 -8.75
C GLU A 80 10.74 16.85 -8.51
N ASP A 81 9.99 17.54 -9.37
CA ASP A 81 8.54 17.58 -9.34
C ASP A 81 7.97 16.27 -9.89
N LEU A 82 7.22 15.55 -9.06
CA LEU A 82 6.61 14.27 -9.42
C LEU A 82 5.16 14.43 -9.89
N GLY A 83 4.64 15.66 -9.95
CA GLY A 83 3.25 15.96 -10.26
C GLY A 83 2.37 16.00 -9.01
N GLU A 84 1.13 16.46 -9.18
CA GLU A 84 0.13 16.59 -8.10
C GLU A 84 0.58 17.47 -6.91
N GLY A 85 1.55 18.36 -7.13
CA GLY A 85 2.11 19.23 -6.10
C GLY A 85 3.09 18.52 -5.14
N VAL A 86 3.53 17.29 -5.45
CA VAL A 86 4.49 16.55 -4.64
C VAL A 86 5.89 16.67 -5.24
N THR A 87 6.82 17.27 -4.49
CA THR A 87 8.21 17.42 -4.92
C THR A 87 9.10 16.46 -4.14
N LEU A 88 9.94 15.67 -4.82
CA LEU A 88 11.01 14.91 -4.18
C LEU A 88 12.15 15.87 -3.79
N TYR A 89 12.19 16.23 -2.51
CA TYR A 89 13.13 17.21 -1.98
C TYR A 89 14.49 16.61 -1.63
N GLU A 90 14.51 15.40 -1.07
CA GLU A 90 15.74 14.71 -0.67
C GLU A 90 15.61 13.21 -0.89
N LYS A 91 16.69 12.58 -1.36
CA LYS A 91 16.85 11.14 -1.33
C LYS A 91 18.19 10.80 -0.69
N GLY A 92 18.25 9.74 0.09
CA GLY A 92 19.51 9.31 0.67
C GLY A 92 19.62 7.81 0.87
N GLU A 93 20.86 7.34 0.94
CA GLU A 93 21.25 5.95 1.08
C GLU A 93 22.17 5.78 2.28
N TYR A 94 21.80 4.91 3.21
CA TYR A 94 22.67 4.46 4.28
C TYR A 94 23.45 3.24 3.80
N LYS A 95 24.78 3.29 3.90
CA LYS A 95 25.72 2.28 3.40
C LYS A 95 26.54 1.71 4.55
N CYS A 96 26.79 0.40 4.49
CA CYS A 96 27.69 -0.27 5.41
C CYS A 96 29.12 0.27 5.26
N ASN A 97 29.80 0.55 6.37
CA ASN A 97 31.16 1.11 6.35
C ASN A 97 32.18 0.10 5.80
N SER A 98 31.95 -1.21 5.98
CA SER A 98 32.88 -2.25 5.55
C SER A 98 32.68 -2.68 4.09
N CYS A 99 31.45 -2.96 3.66
CA CYS A 99 31.18 -3.50 2.31
C CYS A 99 30.51 -2.51 1.35
N LYS A 100 30.25 -1.26 1.79
CA LYS A 100 29.59 -0.19 1.02
C LYS A 100 28.21 -0.56 0.47
N SER A 101 27.62 -1.66 0.92
CA SER A 101 26.31 -2.10 0.47
C SER A 101 25.22 -1.30 1.19
N ILE A 102 24.12 -1.06 0.48
CA ILE A 102 23.02 -0.23 0.96
C ILE A 102 22.27 -1.00 2.05
N ILE A 103 22.16 -0.39 3.23
CA ILE A 103 21.39 -0.87 4.38
C ILE A 103 19.93 -0.43 4.24
N ALA A 104 19.73 0.83 3.86
CA ALA A 104 18.42 1.43 3.69
C ALA A 104 18.50 2.62 2.74
N GLN A 105 17.37 2.94 2.12
CA GLN A 105 17.18 4.16 1.36
C GLN A 105 15.99 4.92 1.92
N TYR A 106 16.02 6.24 1.85
CA TYR A 106 14.90 7.09 2.24
C TYR A 106 14.65 8.16 1.18
N ARG A 107 13.42 8.66 1.16
CA ARG A 107 12.97 9.75 0.30
C ARG A 107 12.15 10.72 1.15
N LYS A 108 12.42 12.00 1.00
CA LYS A 108 11.67 13.09 1.62
C LYS A 108 10.95 13.85 0.52
N PHE A 109 9.63 13.86 0.64
CA PHE A 109 8.77 14.64 -0.25
C PHE A 109 8.37 15.92 0.46
N ASP A 110 8.32 17.01 -0.29
CA ASP A 110 7.68 18.25 0.10
C ASP A 110 6.31 18.24 -0.60
N ALA A 111 5.26 18.02 0.18
CA ALA A 111 3.90 18.36 -0.25
C ALA A 111 3.61 19.75 0.32
N PRO A 112 2.85 20.61 -0.37
CA PRO A 112 2.33 21.82 0.26
C PRO A 112 1.67 21.39 1.57
N GLU A 113 2.09 22.00 2.68
CA GLU A 113 1.50 21.77 4.00
C GLU A 113 0.00 22.09 3.94
N GLU A 114 -0.83 21.11 3.60
CA GLU A 114 -2.13 21.04 4.24
C GLU A 114 -1.83 20.67 5.69
N GLU A 115 -1.86 21.70 6.52
CA GLU A 115 -1.77 21.64 7.97
C GLU A 115 -2.53 20.40 8.47
N LEU A 116 -1.78 19.39 8.95
CA LEU A 116 -2.31 18.31 9.77
C LEU A 116 -2.73 18.90 11.12
N GLN A 117 -3.79 19.70 11.13
CA GLN A 117 -4.52 20.05 12.34
C GLN A 117 -5.53 18.94 12.63
N GLN A 118 -5.22 18.21 13.72
CA GLN A 118 -6.14 17.74 14.75
C GLN A 118 -7.58 17.42 14.33
N GLY A 119 -7.97 16.16 14.52
CA GLY A 119 -9.36 15.76 14.37
C GLY A 119 -10.31 16.51 15.31
N GLN A 120 -11.50 16.85 14.79
CA GLN A 120 -12.72 17.00 15.56
C GLN A 120 -13.96 16.94 14.64
N GLU A 121 -15.02 16.35 15.17
CA GLU A 121 -16.29 16.06 14.52
C GLU A 121 -17.18 17.30 14.33
N SER A 122 -18.04 17.21 13.30
CA SER A 122 -19.41 17.74 13.20
C SER A 122 -19.71 19.15 12.64
N ASN A 123 -20.67 19.13 11.71
CA ASN A 123 -21.69 20.14 11.31
C ASN A 123 -21.42 21.16 10.18
N LEU A 124 -21.85 20.73 8.99
CA LEU A 124 -22.85 21.31 8.07
C LEU A 124 -22.90 22.82 7.73
N SER A 125 -23.04 23.04 6.42
CA SER A 125 -23.51 24.22 5.65
C SER A 125 -22.50 25.37 5.51
N SER A 126 -22.22 25.90 4.32
CA SER A 126 -23.18 26.37 3.30
C SER A 126 -22.56 26.43 1.88
N LEU A 127 -23.41 26.15 0.89
CA LEU A 127 -23.20 26.42 -0.53
C LEU A 127 -22.94 27.90 -0.81
N SER A 128 -22.15 28.22 -1.84
CA SER A 128 -22.49 29.22 -2.87
C SER A 128 -21.62 29.04 -4.11
N ASN A 129 -22.28 29.09 -5.26
CA ASN A 129 -21.76 28.93 -6.62
C ASN A 129 -20.78 30.04 -7.03
N THR A 130 -19.95 29.80 -8.04
CA THR A 130 -20.09 30.42 -9.39
C THR A 130 -18.97 29.96 -10.31
N SER A 131 -19.40 29.50 -11.48
CA SER A 131 -18.63 29.16 -12.68
C SER A 131 -17.89 30.35 -13.26
N GLN A 132 -16.75 30.13 -13.93
CA GLN A 132 -16.56 30.64 -15.30
C GLN A 132 -15.38 29.97 -16.02
N ASP A 133 -15.73 29.53 -17.22
CA ASP A 133 -14.99 28.94 -18.32
C ASP A 133 -14.11 29.99 -19.03
N SER A 134 -13.03 29.57 -19.71
CA SER A 134 -12.59 30.07 -21.03
C SER A 134 -11.29 29.40 -21.49
N ASP A 135 -11.45 28.49 -22.45
CA ASP A 135 -10.79 28.49 -23.76
C ASP A 135 -9.28 28.20 -23.96
N THR A 136 -9.05 26.96 -24.45
CA THR A 136 -8.62 26.66 -25.85
C THR A 136 -7.12 26.53 -26.22
N LYS A 137 -6.84 25.36 -26.86
CA LYS A 137 -5.85 24.98 -27.91
C LYS A 137 -4.59 24.14 -27.57
N ASN A 138 -4.72 22.83 -27.85
CA ASN A 138 -4.16 22.09 -28.99
C ASN A 138 -2.74 21.45 -28.95
N ILE A 139 -2.72 20.14 -29.29
CA ILE A 139 -1.73 19.31 -30.04
C ILE A 139 -0.73 18.41 -29.28
N ASN A 140 -0.92 17.09 -29.54
CA ASN A 140 -0.05 15.89 -29.59
C ASN A 140 0.92 15.59 -28.43
N VAL A 141 0.72 14.49 -27.68
CA VAL A 141 0.98 13.08 -28.04
C VAL A 141 2.43 12.84 -28.48
N ASP A 142 3.27 12.44 -27.53
CA ASP A 142 4.19 11.34 -27.77
C ASP A 142 4.31 10.48 -26.50
N THR A 143 4.25 9.17 -26.72
CA THR A 143 4.08 8.12 -25.73
C THR A 143 5.37 7.34 -25.64
N SER A 144 5.99 7.27 -24.47
CA SER A 144 6.78 6.10 -24.07
C SER A 144 7.29 6.23 -22.63
N THR A 145 6.64 5.58 -21.67
CA THR A 145 7.37 5.10 -20.49
C THR A 145 6.78 3.79 -19.99
N THR A 146 7.63 2.78 -20.07
CA THR A 146 7.54 1.41 -19.61
C THR A 146 7.12 1.31 -18.15
N VAL A 147 5.95 0.74 -17.88
CA VAL A 147 5.49 0.41 -16.52
C VAL A 147 6.12 -0.90 -16.05
N THR A 148 6.84 -0.84 -14.94
CA THR A 148 7.33 -2.01 -14.20
C THR A 148 6.45 -2.15 -12.95
N PRO A 149 5.71 -3.25 -12.75
CA PRO A 149 4.80 -3.38 -11.60
C PRO A 149 5.58 -3.74 -10.33
N SER A 150 5.45 -2.92 -9.29
CA SER A 150 5.92 -3.23 -7.93
C SER A 150 4.76 -3.86 -7.16
N SER A 151 4.95 -5.11 -6.73
CA SER A 151 4.00 -5.94 -6.00
C SER A 151 3.93 -5.56 -4.51
N SER A 152 2.77 -5.12 -4.03
CA SER A 152 2.39 -4.96 -2.62
C SER A 152 1.25 -5.92 -2.25
N SER A 153 1.59 -7.07 -1.69
CA SER A 153 0.63 -8.05 -1.18
C SER A 153 -0.45 -7.41 -0.28
N PRO A 154 -1.76 -7.65 -0.52
CA PRO A 154 -2.82 -7.04 0.28
C PRO A 154 -3.00 -7.74 1.63
N THR A 155 -2.89 -6.97 2.71
CA THR A 155 -3.32 -7.33 4.08
C THR A 155 -4.84 -7.27 4.17
N GLU A 156 -5.48 -8.30 4.74
CA GLU A 156 -6.94 -8.34 4.91
C GLU A 156 -7.43 -7.19 5.81
N ASN A 157 -8.48 -6.48 5.37
CA ASN A 157 -9.17 -5.32 5.97
C ASN A 157 -8.71 -3.90 5.60
N GLN A 158 -7.91 -3.69 4.55
CA GLN A 158 -7.67 -2.34 4.03
C GLN A 158 -8.87 -1.81 3.24
N PHE A 159 -9.29 -0.56 3.50
CA PHE A 159 -10.25 0.15 2.66
C PHE A 159 -9.59 0.51 1.33
N ILE A 160 -10.10 -0.05 0.23
CA ILE A 160 -9.61 0.23 -1.13
C ILE A 160 -10.61 1.19 -1.78
N SER A 161 -10.13 2.35 -2.23
CA SER A 161 -10.97 3.31 -2.96
C SER A 161 -11.40 2.69 -4.29
N ILE A 162 -12.67 2.85 -4.67
CA ILE A 162 -13.19 2.31 -5.95
C ILE A 162 -12.39 2.89 -7.13
N GLN A 163 -11.92 4.13 -7.03
CA GLN A 163 -11.13 4.78 -8.08
C GLN A 163 -9.79 4.09 -8.31
N SER A 164 -9.17 3.50 -7.27
CA SER A 164 -7.88 2.82 -7.40
C SER A 164 -8.00 1.47 -8.13
N LEU A 165 -9.21 0.98 -8.38
CA LEU A 165 -9.40 -0.26 -9.13
C LEU A 165 -9.25 -0.05 -10.65
N VAL A 166 -9.42 1.19 -11.13
CA VAL A 166 -9.22 1.53 -12.53
C VAL A 166 -7.74 1.42 -12.86
N GLY A 167 -7.41 0.75 -13.97
CA GLY A 167 -6.05 0.46 -14.40
C GLY A 167 -5.47 -0.86 -13.85
N MET A 168 -6.05 -1.45 -12.80
CA MET A 168 -5.54 -2.70 -12.23
C MET A 168 -5.69 -3.87 -13.23
N PRO A 169 -4.70 -4.78 -13.33
CA PRO A 169 -4.81 -5.96 -14.18
C PRO A 169 -5.74 -7.00 -13.53
N ALA A 170 -6.64 -7.55 -14.33
CA ALA A 170 -7.56 -8.61 -13.93
C ALA A 170 -7.21 -9.93 -14.62
N TYR A 171 -7.21 -11.00 -13.83
CA TYR A 171 -6.92 -12.36 -14.25
C TYR A 171 -8.13 -13.24 -13.99
N ASP A 172 -8.36 -14.21 -14.88
CA ASP A 172 -9.32 -15.27 -14.61
C ASP A 172 -8.75 -16.30 -13.62
N TRP A 173 -9.56 -17.31 -13.29
CA TRP A 173 -9.21 -18.39 -12.37
C TRP A 173 -8.09 -19.29 -12.90
N ASP A 174 -7.83 -19.30 -14.21
CA ASP A 174 -6.72 -19.98 -14.87
C ASP A 174 -5.44 -19.12 -14.92
N ALA A 175 -5.44 -17.98 -14.22
CA ALA A 175 -4.35 -16.99 -14.22
C ALA A 175 -4.04 -16.39 -15.60
N MET A 176 -4.99 -16.41 -16.54
CA MET A 176 -4.88 -15.70 -17.81
C MET A 176 -5.29 -14.24 -17.66
N LEU A 177 -4.48 -13.33 -18.21
CA LEU A 177 -4.77 -11.90 -18.20
C LEU A 177 -5.98 -11.60 -19.09
N ILE A 178 -7.05 -11.11 -18.48
CA ILE A 178 -8.25 -10.64 -19.18
C ILE A 178 -8.00 -9.24 -19.75
N GLY A 179 -7.35 -8.37 -18.96
CA GLY A 179 -7.01 -7.00 -19.32
C GLY A 179 -6.94 -6.10 -18.09
N ASN A 180 -6.86 -4.78 -18.33
CA ASN A 180 -6.85 -3.77 -17.27
C ASN A 180 -8.24 -3.16 -17.11
N VAL A 181 -8.67 -2.89 -15.88
CA VAL A 181 -9.97 -2.26 -15.62
C VAL A 181 -10.01 -0.87 -16.25
N GLN A 182 -11.01 -0.61 -17.09
CA GLN A 182 -11.23 0.70 -17.69
C GLN A 182 -12.21 1.55 -16.89
N GLU A 183 -13.28 0.92 -16.38
CA GLU A 183 -14.38 1.64 -15.74
C GLU A 183 -15.07 0.74 -14.72
N ILE A 184 -15.64 1.35 -13.69
CA ILE A 184 -16.51 0.69 -12.70
C ILE A 184 -17.86 1.42 -12.74
N GLY A 185 -18.94 0.67 -12.85
CA GLY A 185 -20.27 1.23 -13.01
C GLY A 185 -21.36 0.41 -12.33
N LEU A 186 -22.54 1.00 -12.24
CA LEU A 186 -23.75 0.31 -11.82
C LEU A 186 -24.50 -0.17 -13.05
N LYS A 187 -24.81 -1.47 -13.10
CA LYS A 187 -25.65 -2.07 -14.13
C LYS A 187 -27.01 -2.43 -13.54
N LYS A 188 -28.07 -1.97 -14.20
CA LYS A 188 -29.43 -2.38 -13.85
C LYS A 188 -29.68 -3.80 -14.38
N THR A 189 -29.97 -4.73 -13.49
CA THR A 189 -30.36 -6.10 -13.85
C THR A 189 -31.80 -6.14 -14.35
N SER A 190 -32.18 -7.21 -15.04
CA SER A 190 -33.56 -7.42 -15.56
C SER A 190 -34.64 -7.41 -14.46
N LYS A 191 -34.25 -7.63 -13.20
CA LYS A 191 -35.13 -7.58 -12.02
C LYS A 191 -35.19 -6.19 -11.35
N GLY A 192 -34.58 -5.16 -11.97
CA GLY A 192 -34.57 -3.79 -11.47
C GLY A 192 -33.53 -3.49 -10.38
N LYS A 193 -32.76 -4.50 -9.93
CA LYS A 193 -31.69 -4.33 -8.95
C LYS A 193 -30.44 -3.75 -9.61
N MET A 194 -29.80 -2.77 -8.97
CA MET A 194 -28.50 -2.23 -9.39
C MET A 194 -27.37 -3.13 -8.87
N GLU A 195 -26.43 -3.51 -9.73
CA GLU A 195 -25.25 -4.29 -9.35
C GLU A 195 -23.98 -3.62 -9.87
N ILE A 196 -22.92 -3.60 -9.04
CA ILE A 196 -21.62 -3.05 -9.43
C ILE A 196 -20.96 -4.00 -10.44
N ASN A 197 -20.46 -3.45 -11.54
CA ASN A 197 -19.76 -4.17 -12.59
C ASN A 197 -18.46 -3.44 -12.97
N LEU A 198 -17.43 -4.22 -13.29
CA LEU A 198 -16.18 -3.76 -13.87
C LEU A 198 -16.23 -3.94 -15.38
N LYS A 199 -15.68 -2.98 -16.10
CA LYS A 199 -15.57 -3.01 -17.56
C LYS A 199 -14.11 -3.10 -17.97
N ILE A 200 -13.79 -4.13 -18.75
CA ILE A 200 -12.42 -4.42 -19.19
C ILE A 200 -12.42 -4.51 -20.73
N PRO A 201 -11.67 -3.65 -21.44
CA PRO A 201 -11.59 -3.71 -22.89
C PRO A 201 -10.75 -4.91 -23.34
N LYS A 202 -11.27 -5.71 -24.27
CA LYS A 202 -10.46 -6.72 -24.96
C LYS A 202 -9.62 -6.04 -26.05
N LYS A 203 -8.33 -6.40 -26.11
CA LYS A 203 -7.37 -5.89 -27.09
C LYS A 203 -7.76 -6.16 -28.55
N ASN A 204 -8.61 -7.16 -28.83
CA ASN A 204 -8.79 -7.68 -30.18
C ASN A 204 -10.10 -7.28 -30.89
N ASP A 205 -11.09 -6.64 -30.24
CA ASP A 205 -12.41 -6.51 -30.89
C ASP A 205 -13.27 -5.29 -30.48
N ASN A 206 -12.72 -4.27 -29.81
CA ASN A 206 -13.51 -3.19 -29.18
C ASN A 206 -14.65 -3.69 -28.25
N GLN A 207 -14.67 -4.99 -27.95
CA GLN A 207 -15.65 -5.63 -27.10
C GLN A 207 -15.19 -5.48 -25.66
N ASN A 208 -16.09 -4.95 -24.83
CA ASN A 208 -15.85 -4.83 -23.40
C ASN A 208 -16.34 -6.10 -22.71
N VAL A 209 -15.51 -6.64 -21.82
CA VAL A 209 -15.91 -7.68 -20.87
C VAL A 209 -16.48 -6.97 -19.66
N GLU A 210 -17.70 -7.31 -19.31
CA GLU A 210 -18.35 -6.83 -18.08
C GLU A 210 -18.31 -7.94 -17.03
N ILE A 211 -17.76 -7.61 -15.86
CA ILE A 211 -17.57 -8.53 -14.75
C ILE A 211 -18.40 -8.03 -13.57
N ALA A 212 -19.37 -8.83 -13.14
CA ALA A 212 -20.15 -8.53 -11.94
C ALA A 212 -19.27 -8.65 -10.69
N TRP A 213 -19.44 -7.74 -9.72
CA TRP A 213 -18.64 -7.71 -8.49
C TRP A 213 -18.64 -9.04 -7.73
N LYS A 214 -19.74 -9.77 -7.78
CA LYS A 214 -19.91 -11.10 -7.15
C LYS A 214 -18.99 -12.18 -7.72
N ASN A 215 -18.41 -11.98 -8.90
CA ASN A 215 -17.51 -12.93 -9.55
C ASN A 215 -16.03 -12.59 -9.24
N ILE A 216 -15.76 -11.59 -8.40
CA ILE A 216 -14.41 -11.23 -7.99
C ILE A 216 -14.06 -12.06 -6.75
N SER A 217 -13.01 -12.87 -6.86
CA SER A 217 -12.50 -13.68 -5.74
C SER A 217 -11.65 -12.83 -4.80
N LYS A 218 -10.70 -12.06 -5.34
CA LYS A 218 -9.78 -11.24 -4.53
C LYS A 218 -9.41 -9.95 -5.25
N ILE A 219 -9.25 -8.89 -4.45
CA ILE A 219 -8.76 -7.58 -4.87
C ILE A 219 -7.49 -7.27 -4.07
N GLY A 220 -6.40 -7.00 -4.78
CA GLY A 220 -5.11 -6.58 -4.23
C GLY A 220 -4.36 -5.72 -5.25
N ASP A 221 -3.07 -5.97 -5.45
CA ASP A 221 -2.32 -5.45 -6.61
C ASP A 221 -2.94 -5.84 -7.96
N ILE A 222 -3.65 -6.97 -7.95
CA ILE A 222 -4.31 -7.57 -9.10
C ILE A 222 -5.73 -7.96 -8.70
N ILE A 223 -6.61 -8.05 -9.70
CA ILE A 223 -7.98 -8.57 -9.54
C ILE A 223 -8.00 -10.03 -10.00
N LEU A 224 -8.49 -10.92 -9.15
CA LEU A 224 -8.67 -12.33 -9.46
C LEU A 224 -10.15 -12.66 -9.53
N LEU A 225 -10.58 -13.28 -10.64
CA LEU A 225 -11.96 -13.74 -10.79
C LEU A 225 -12.15 -15.14 -10.20
N GLU A 226 -13.33 -15.38 -9.67
CA GLU A 226 -13.74 -16.70 -9.19
C GLU A 226 -14.10 -17.61 -10.39
N ASN A 227 -13.79 -18.90 -10.28
CA ASN A 227 -14.27 -19.89 -11.23
C ASN A 227 -15.80 -20.00 -11.14
N SER A 228 -16.53 -19.76 -12.22
CA SER A 228 -17.99 -19.92 -12.24
C SER A 228 -18.47 -21.34 -11.89
N ASP A 229 -17.59 -22.34 -11.96
CA ASP A 229 -17.89 -23.74 -11.61
C ASP A 229 -17.88 -24.01 -10.09
N SER A 230 -17.32 -23.14 -9.24
CA SER A 230 -17.39 -23.28 -7.77
C SER A 230 -18.79 -22.96 -7.22
N SER A 231 -19.65 -22.31 -8.00
CA SER A 231 -21.02 -21.96 -7.61
C SER A 231 -22.02 -23.14 -7.64
N LYS A 232 -21.56 -24.36 -7.93
CA LYS A 232 -22.36 -25.60 -7.88
C LYS A 232 -21.63 -26.79 -7.24
N SER A 233 -20.73 -26.57 -6.28
CA SER A 233 -20.30 -27.64 -5.37
C SER A 233 -21.08 -27.53 -4.07
N ASN A 234 -21.75 -28.62 -3.69
CA ASN A 234 -22.60 -28.76 -2.52
C ASN A 234 -21.95 -28.20 -1.24
N GLN A 235 -22.81 -27.72 -0.32
CA GLN A 235 -22.48 -27.13 0.98
C GLN A 235 -21.77 -28.06 1.99
N LEU A 236 -21.00 -29.06 1.53
CA LEU A 236 -20.23 -29.94 2.38
C LEU A 236 -18.98 -29.21 2.90
N GLY A 237 -18.76 -29.25 4.23
CA GLY A 237 -17.56 -28.71 4.87
C GLY A 237 -17.65 -27.29 5.44
N LYS A 238 -18.78 -26.58 5.27
CA LYS A 238 -18.93 -25.24 5.88
C LYS A 238 -19.23 -25.33 7.38
N CYS A 239 -18.42 -24.66 8.19
CA CYS A 239 -18.62 -24.64 9.64
C CYS A 239 -19.91 -23.89 10.00
N SER A 240 -20.80 -24.55 10.73
CA SER A 240 -22.06 -23.95 11.20
C SER A 240 -21.87 -22.84 12.24
N TYR A 241 -20.67 -22.71 12.83
CA TYR A 241 -20.39 -21.76 13.90
C TYR A 241 -19.70 -20.49 13.42
N CYS A 242 -18.67 -20.60 12.58
CA CYS A 242 -17.89 -19.45 12.10
C CYS A 242 -17.99 -19.23 10.58
N SER A 243 -18.77 -20.06 9.86
CA SER A 243 -18.90 -20.00 8.40
C SER A 243 -17.62 -20.25 7.59
N TYR A 244 -16.51 -20.63 8.25
CA TYR A 244 -15.28 -21.04 7.59
C TYR A 244 -15.50 -22.30 6.74
N GLN A 245 -14.94 -22.32 5.53
CA GLN A 245 -15.02 -23.45 4.62
C GLN A 245 -13.88 -24.44 4.94
N ASN A 246 -14.23 -25.61 5.43
CA ASN A 246 -13.27 -26.68 5.75
C ASN A 246 -13.19 -27.69 4.61
N GLU A 247 -12.17 -28.54 4.66
CA GLU A 247 -12.08 -29.73 3.82
C GLU A 247 -13.30 -30.63 4.04
N THR A 248 -13.70 -31.37 3.01
CA THR A 248 -14.95 -32.13 2.98
C THR A 248 -15.00 -33.27 4.00
N ASP A 249 -13.85 -33.75 4.48
CA ASP A 249 -13.66 -34.79 5.49
C ASP A 249 -13.26 -34.24 6.87
N ALA A 250 -13.21 -32.91 7.04
CA ALA A 250 -12.83 -32.28 8.29
C ALA A 250 -13.86 -32.60 9.41
N VAL A 251 -13.39 -33.23 10.48
CA VAL A 251 -14.20 -33.51 11.69
C VAL A 251 -14.32 -32.27 12.58
N PHE A 252 -13.32 -31.39 12.55
CA PHE A 252 -13.24 -30.16 13.33
C PHE A 252 -12.92 -28.98 12.42
N CYS A 253 -13.45 -27.81 12.78
CA CYS A 253 -13.16 -26.58 12.05
C CYS A 253 -11.72 -26.12 12.30
N ALA A 254 -10.98 -25.87 11.22
CA ALA A 254 -9.59 -25.41 11.28
C ALA A 254 -9.46 -24.01 11.92
N GLU A 255 -10.52 -23.21 11.87
CA GLU A 255 -10.51 -21.84 12.38
C GLU A 255 -10.99 -21.77 13.84
N CYS A 256 -12.17 -22.33 14.16
CA CYS A 256 -12.77 -22.20 15.49
C CYS A 256 -12.67 -23.45 16.37
N GLY A 257 -12.09 -24.55 15.87
CA GLY A 257 -11.88 -25.81 16.60
C GLY A 257 -13.15 -26.59 16.95
N LYS A 258 -14.35 -26.09 16.58
CA LYS A 258 -15.62 -26.77 16.86
C LYS A 258 -15.85 -27.93 15.90
N LYS A 259 -16.49 -28.99 16.39
CA LYS A 259 -16.85 -30.16 15.59
C LYS A 259 -17.82 -29.76 14.49
N ILE A 260 -17.56 -30.20 13.27
CA ILE A 260 -18.44 -30.00 12.11
C ILE A 260 -19.43 -31.17 12.10
N ALA A 261 -20.73 -30.87 12.14
CA ALA A 261 -21.77 -31.88 12.04
C ALA A 261 -21.92 -32.26 10.56
N ASN A 262 -21.17 -33.26 10.12
CA ASN A 262 -21.46 -33.96 8.86
C ASN A 262 -22.54 -35.00 9.17
N GLU A 263 -23.79 -34.70 8.83
CA GLU A 263 -24.90 -35.67 8.81
C GLU A 263 -25.35 -35.90 7.37
#